data_AF-A0A7X3UIH1-F1
#
_entry.id   AF-A0A7X3UIH1-F1
#
_cell.length_a   1.000
_cell.length_b   1.000
_cell.length_c   1.000
_cell.angle_alpha   90.00
_cell.angle_beta   90.00
_cell.angle_gamma   90.00
#
_symmetry.space_group_name_H-M   'P 1'
#
loop_
_entity.id
_entity.type
_entity.pdbx_description
1 polymer ?
#
loop_
_entity_poly.entity_id
_entity_poly.type
_entity_poly.pdbx_seq_one_letter_code
_entity_poly.pdbx_strand_id
1 'polypeptide(L)'
;MVFGQGTHQYTVEENWWTLPEGWEFGWIPAVAVDSQDRVYVYSRSEHPMVVFDRDGNFIDSWGDDILKDAHGIFVDADDNIYCTERETHVIRKFTTDGELLMTLGTPDVPGAEGEPFNLPTDLALGPDGEMYISDGYGNARVHKYSPDGELIKSWGQPGTGPGEFDLPHCVRVDPRNRLMVADRENNRIQFFTLDGEYIEEWGDLLQPDTIYIDDDDLVYIAELGQRISIMTLDGEVISQWGSERGSTVPGEFFACPHGIWLDSHGDIYVGEVQADARLQKFIRQG
;
A
#
# COMPACT_ATOMS: atom_id res chain seq x y z
N MET A 1 2.79 -11.39 22.83
CA MET A 1 4.06 -10.62 22.89
C MET A 1 3.72 -9.16 22.63
N VAL A 2 4.41 -8.20 23.24
CA VAL A 2 4.18 -6.77 22.97
C VAL A 2 5.21 -6.33 21.92
N PHE A 3 4.71 -5.69 20.86
CA PHE A 3 5.46 -5.08 19.78
C PHE A 3 5.36 -3.56 19.89
N GLY A 4 6.31 -2.87 19.25
CA GLY A 4 6.39 -1.42 19.34
C GLY A 4 6.89 -0.92 20.70
N GLN A 5 6.75 0.39 20.92
CA GLN A 5 7.41 1.15 21.99
C GLN A 5 6.58 2.40 22.31
N GLY A 6 6.81 2.99 23.48
CA GLY A 6 6.13 4.23 23.88
C GLY A 6 4.61 4.04 23.96
N THR A 7 3.86 4.98 23.38
CA THR A 7 2.39 4.97 23.27
C THR A 7 1.86 4.16 22.07
N HIS A 8 2.76 3.60 21.26
CA HIS A 8 2.44 2.82 20.07
C HIS A 8 2.90 1.39 20.29
N GLN A 9 2.22 0.73 21.23
CA GLN A 9 2.43 -0.67 21.57
C GLN A 9 1.31 -1.52 21.01
N TYR A 10 1.64 -2.74 20.63
CA TYR A 10 0.71 -3.66 19.98
C TYR A 10 0.86 -5.08 20.49
N THR A 11 -0.19 -5.88 20.40
CA THR A 11 -0.09 -7.34 20.51
C THR A 11 -0.57 -7.98 19.24
N VAL A 12 0.15 -8.97 18.72
CA VAL A 12 -0.30 -9.73 17.56
C VAL A 12 -1.51 -10.60 17.92
N GLU A 13 -2.56 -10.55 17.10
CA GLU A 13 -3.68 -11.48 17.14
C GLU A 13 -3.44 -12.61 16.15
N GLU A 14 -3.22 -13.82 16.68
CA GLU A 14 -2.96 -15.00 15.86
C GLU A 14 -4.26 -15.61 15.34
N ASN A 15 -4.27 -16.05 14.08
CA ASN A 15 -5.43 -16.68 13.43
C ASN A 15 -6.70 -15.82 13.51
N TRP A 16 -6.55 -14.51 13.37
CA TRP A 16 -7.64 -13.56 13.53
C TRP A 16 -8.70 -13.66 12.42
N TRP A 17 -8.39 -14.26 11.27
CA TRP A 17 -9.29 -14.39 10.11
C TRP A 17 -9.68 -15.84 9.84
N THR A 18 -10.87 -16.05 9.27
CA THR A 18 -11.36 -17.36 8.82
C THR A 18 -11.90 -17.29 7.40
N LEU A 19 -11.37 -18.14 6.51
CA LEU A 19 -11.85 -18.27 5.13
C LEU A 19 -12.97 -19.32 5.00
N PRO A 20 -13.81 -19.22 3.95
CA PRO A 20 -14.69 -20.31 3.54
C PRO A 20 -13.94 -21.64 3.33
N GLU A 21 -14.65 -22.76 3.50
CA GLU A 21 -14.05 -24.09 3.36
C GLU A 21 -13.46 -24.31 1.97
N GLY A 22 -12.18 -24.72 1.92
CA GLY A 22 -11.45 -24.99 0.69
C GLY A 22 -10.76 -23.78 0.06
N TRP A 23 -10.93 -22.59 0.62
CA TRP A 23 -10.25 -21.38 0.15
C TRP A 23 -8.89 -21.23 0.82
N GLU A 24 -7.93 -20.73 0.05
CA GLU A 24 -6.57 -20.50 0.51
C GLU A 24 -6.07 -19.15 -0.01
N PHE A 25 -5.37 -18.40 0.85
CA PHE A 25 -4.64 -17.22 0.43
C PHE A 25 -3.28 -17.60 -0.15
N GLY A 26 -2.96 -17.03 -1.30
CA GLY A 26 -1.59 -16.96 -1.80
C GLY A 26 -0.83 -15.79 -1.16
N TRP A 27 -0.04 -15.09 -1.95
CA TRP A 27 0.65 -13.87 -1.50
C TRP A 27 -0.34 -12.73 -1.32
N ILE A 28 -0.15 -11.91 -0.28
CA ILE A 28 -1.05 -10.82 0.08
C ILE A 28 -0.29 -9.51 -0.07
N PRO A 29 -0.24 -8.93 -1.28
CA PRO A 29 0.48 -7.68 -1.51
C PRO A 29 -0.26 -6.46 -0.94
N ALA A 30 -1.59 -6.53 -0.75
CA ALA A 30 -2.35 -5.36 -0.36
C ALA A 30 -3.46 -5.68 0.63
N VAL A 31 -3.59 -4.81 1.62
CA VAL A 31 -4.67 -4.77 2.59
C VAL A 31 -5.15 -3.32 2.70
N ALA A 32 -6.45 -3.12 2.89
CA ALA A 32 -7.01 -1.80 3.18
C ALA A 32 -8.23 -1.94 4.08
N VAL A 33 -8.58 -0.87 4.77
CA VAL A 33 -9.75 -0.80 5.65
C VAL A 33 -10.61 0.38 5.26
N ASP A 34 -11.93 0.18 5.22
CA ASP A 34 -12.90 1.23 4.91
C ASP A 34 -13.45 1.92 6.17
N SER A 35 -14.35 2.90 5.97
CA SER A 35 -14.95 3.67 7.07
C SER A 35 -15.80 2.85 8.06
N GLN A 36 -16.08 1.57 7.75
CA GLN A 36 -16.87 0.66 8.57
C GLN A 36 -16.01 -0.44 9.23
N ASP A 37 -14.68 -0.28 9.21
CA ASP A 37 -13.70 -1.26 9.68
C ASP A 37 -13.83 -2.63 8.97
N ARG A 38 -14.28 -2.64 7.71
CA ARG A 38 -14.20 -3.84 6.86
C ARG A 38 -12.79 -3.93 6.29
N VAL A 39 -12.18 -5.10 6.43
CA VAL A 39 -10.81 -5.35 6.00
C VAL A 39 -10.82 -6.02 4.63
N TYR A 40 -10.35 -5.29 3.64
CA TYR A 40 -10.18 -5.74 2.26
C TYR A 40 -8.80 -6.34 2.10
N VAL A 41 -8.74 -7.63 1.78
CA VAL A 41 -7.51 -8.37 1.58
C VAL A 41 -7.45 -8.81 0.13
N TYR A 42 -6.52 -8.21 -0.62
CA TYR A 42 -6.17 -8.76 -1.92
C TYR A 42 -5.10 -9.83 -1.77
N SER A 43 -5.35 -10.98 -2.37
CA SER A 43 -4.41 -12.08 -2.46
C SER A 43 -4.26 -12.56 -3.89
N ARG A 44 -3.07 -13.04 -4.24
CA ARG A 44 -2.82 -13.77 -5.49
C ARG A 44 -3.33 -15.20 -5.34
N SER A 45 -4.66 -15.37 -5.39
CA SER A 45 -5.35 -16.64 -5.20
C SER A 45 -6.55 -16.79 -6.16
N GLU A 46 -7.32 -17.87 -6.03
CA GLU A 46 -8.56 -18.08 -6.81
C GLU A 46 -9.62 -17.00 -6.53
N HIS A 47 -9.69 -16.51 -5.30
CA HIS A 47 -10.61 -15.45 -4.87
C HIS A 47 -9.80 -14.21 -4.47
N PRO A 48 -9.53 -13.30 -5.41
CA PRO A 48 -8.53 -12.27 -5.23
C PRO A 48 -8.87 -11.28 -4.13
N MET A 49 -10.08 -10.70 -4.12
CA MET A 49 -10.52 -9.81 -3.04
C MET A 49 -11.41 -10.56 -2.07
N VAL A 50 -10.97 -10.63 -0.82
CA VAL A 50 -11.77 -11.16 0.30
C VAL A 50 -11.97 -10.06 1.33
N VAL A 51 -13.21 -9.92 1.79
CA VAL A 51 -13.61 -8.89 2.76
C VAL A 51 -13.94 -9.55 4.09
N PHE A 52 -13.34 -9.05 5.16
CA PHE A 52 -13.63 -9.46 6.53
C PHE A 52 -14.25 -8.32 7.33
N ASP A 53 -14.97 -8.66 8.40
CA ASP A 53 -15.14 -7.70 9.49
C ASP A 53 -13.84 -7.58 10.30
N ARG A 54 -13.81 -6.61 11.22
CA ARG A 54 -12.67 -6.39 12.11
C ARG A 54 -12.30 -7.61 12.95
N ASP A 55 -13.26 -8.48 13.28
CA ASP A 55 -13.05 -9.72 14.04
C ASP A 55 -12.59 -10.88 13.14
N GLY A 56 -12.40 -10.63 11.83
CA GLY A 56 -11.93 -11.57 10.83
C GLY A 56 -12.95 -12.60 10.38
N ASN A 57 -14.25 -12.34 10.60
CA ASN A 57 -15.31 -13.12 9.98
C ASN A 57 -15.45 -12.72 8.51
N PHE A 58 -15.54 -13.72 7.63
CA PHE A 58 -15.80 -13.51 6.22
C PHE A 58 -17.13 -12.76 6.01
N ILE A 59 -17.09 -11.67 5.24
CA ILE A 59 -18.26 -10.89 4.82
C ILE A 59 -18.59 -11.20 3.35
N ASP A 60 -17.60 -11.04 2.46
CA ASP A 60 -17.82 -11.07 1.02
C ASP A 60 -16.53 -11.38 0.23
N SER A 61 -16.69 -11.64 -1.06
CA SER A 61 -15.59 -11.85 -2.00
C SER A 61 -15.96 -11.38 -3.40
N TRP A 62 -15.03 -10.76 -4.11
CA TRP A 62 -15.26 -10.34 -5.49
C TRP A 62 -13.94 -10.21 -6.26
N GLY A 63 -14.05 -9.90 -7.56
CA GLY A 63 -12.90 -9.61 -8.40
C GLY A 63 -12.37 -10.80 -9.20
N ASP A 64 -12.91 -12.01 -9.04
CA ASP A 64 -12.48 -13.26 -9.68
C ASP A 64 -12.29 -13.12 -11.21
N ASP A 65 -13.17 -12.38 -11.88
CA ASP A 65 -13.16 -12.22 -13.34
C ASP A 65 -12.37 -10.99 -13.84
N ILE A 66 -11.90 -10.11 -12.96
CA ILE A 66 -11.34 -8.81 -13.34
C ILE A 66 -9.99 -8.50 -12.72
N LEU A 67 -9.77 -8.82 -11.45
CA LEU A 67 -8.51 -8.56 -10.75
C LEU A 67 -7.52 -9.68 -11.04
N LYS A 68 -6.44 -9.40 -11.78
CA LYS A 68 -5.44 -10.42 -12.13
C LYS A 68 -4.17 -10.34 -11.28
N ASP A 69 -3.71 -9.13 -10.99
CA ASP A 69 -2.51 -8.88 -10.19
C ASP A 69 -2.54 -7.48 -9.57
N ALA A 70 -3.48 -7.24 -8.65
CA ALA A 70 -3.51 -6.00 -7.89
C ALA A 70 -2.30 -5.96 -6.96
N HIS A 71 -1.42 -5.00 -7.19
CA HIS A 71 -0.18 -4.81 -6.45
C HIS A 71 -0.37 -3.89 -5.24
N GLY A 72 -1.26 -2.91 -5.36
CA GLY A 72 -1.66 -2.00 -4.29
C GLY A 72 -3.17 -1.82 -4.24
N ILE A 73 -3.69 -1.53 -3.04
CA ILE A 73 -5.07 -1.09 -2.82
C ILE A 73 -5.04 0.25 -2.09
N PHE A 74 -5.93 1.16 -2.49
CA PHE A 74 -6.21 2.41 -1.80
C PHE A 74 -7.72 2.56 -1.62
N VAL A 75 -8.17 2.99 -0.44
CA VAL A 75 -9.58 3.30 -0.15
C VAL A 75 -9.71 4.81 0.02
N ASP A 76 -10.60 5.43 -0.75
CA ASP A 76 -10.88 6.88 -0.61
C ASP A 76 -11.94 7.16 0.47
N ALA A 77 -12.14 8.45 0.78
CA ALA A 77 -13.04 8.90 1.84
C ALA A 77 -14.53 8.57 1.60
N ASP A 78 -14.90 8.17 0.38
CA ASP A 78 -16.24 7.73 0.01
C ASP A 78 -16.33 6.18 -0.04
N ASP A 79 -15.34 5.48 0.54
CA ASP A 79 -15.15 4.03 0.53
C ASP A 79 -14.99 3.42 -0.88
N ASN A 80 -14.59 4.20 -1.88
CA ASN A 80 -14.25 3.59 -3.17
C ASN A 80 -12.89 2.91 -3.09
N ILE A 81 -12.79 1.75 -3.74
CA ILE A 81 -11.61 0.89 -3.68
C ILE A 81 -10.86 0.99 -5.00
N TYR A 82 -9.63 1.46 -4.95
CA TYR A 82 -8.73 1.51 -6.10
C TYR A 82 -7.78 0.32 -6.02
N CYS A 83 -7.73 -0.46 -7.09
CA CYS A 83 -6.78 -1.54 -7.26
C CYS A 83 -5.78 -1.15 -8.35
N THR A 84 -4.50 -1.10 -7.99
CA THR A 84 -3.41 -0.86 -8.94
C THR A 84 -2.96 -2.19 -9.53
N GLU A 85 -3.31 -2.47 -10.78
CA GLU A 85 -2.98 -3.74 -11.41
C GLU A 85 -1.71 -3.67 -12.24
N ARG A 86 -0.71 -4.41 -11.74
CA ARG A 86 0.64 -4.39 -12.29
C ARG A 86 0.69 -5.02 -13.68
N GLU A 87 0.23 -6.27 -13.80
CA GLU A 87 0.31 -7.06 -15.05
C GLU A 87 -0.77 -6.66 -16.08
N THR A 88 -1.87 -6.04 -15.66
CA THR A 88 -2.88 -5.52 -16.60
C THR A 88 -2.71 -4.03 -16.91
N HIS A 89 -1.71 -3.39 -16.31
CA HIS A 89 -1.28 -2.02 -16.61
C HIS A 89 -2.39 -0.98 -16.44
N VAL A 90 -3.19 -1.09 -15.40
CA VAL A 90 -4.29 -0.16 -15.14
C VAL A 90 -4.49 0.09 -13.66
N ILE A 91 -5.16 1.20 -13.35
CA ILE A 91 -5.88 1.35 -12.07
C ILE A 91 -7.35 1.05 -12.31
N ARG A 92 -7.98 0.30 -11.42
CA ARG A 92 -9.42 0.09 -11.41
C ARG A 92 -10.03 0.62 -10.12
N LYS A 93 -11.12 1.38 -10.23
CA LYS A 93 -11.91 1.89 -9.10
C LYS A 93 -13.19 1.07 -8.98
N PHE A 94 -13.53 0.65 -7.76
CA PHE A 94 -14.69 -0.16 -7.46
C PHE A 94 -15.52 0.45 -6.32
N THR A 95 -16.78 0.07 -6.26
CA THR A 95 -17.58 0.14 -5.02
C THR A 95 -17.10 -0.93 -4.03
N THR A 96 -17.61 -0.85 -2.80
CA THR A 96 -17.27 -1.82 -1.73
C THR A 96 -17.79 -3.24 -1.96
N ASP A 97 -18.76 -3.42 -2.86
CA ASP A 97 -19.30 -4.69 -3.33
C ASP A 97 -18.77 -5.11 -4.72
N GLY A 98 -17.72 -4.44 -5.22
CA GLY A 98 -16.98 -4.88 -6.40
C GLY A 98 -17.56 -4.44 -7.76
N GLU A 99 -18.51 -3.50 -7.80
CA GLU A 99 -18.95 -2.87 -9.05
C GLU A 99 -17.84 -1.96 -9.60
N LEU A 100 -17.41 -2.20 -10.83
CA LEU A 100 -16.39 -1.39 -11.50
C LEU A 100 -16.94 0.00 -11.85
N LEU A 101 -16.33 1.04 -11.29
CA LEU A 101 -16.68 2.45 -11.51
C LEU A 101 -15.79 3.12 -12.56
N MET A 102 -14.50 2.79 -12.59
CA MET A 102 -13.53 3.43 -13.47
C MET A 102 -12.39 2.48 -13.81
N THR A 103 -11.84 2.60 -15.02
CA THR A 103 -10.54 2.05 -15.39
C THR A 103 -9.69 3.18 -15.97
N LEU A 104 -8.51 3.38 -15.40
CA LEU A 104 -7.50 4.32 -15.89
C LEU A 104 -6.36 3.53 -16.54
N GLY A 105 -5.99 3.90 -17.76
CA GLY A 105 -5.09 3.13 -18.62
C GLY A 105 -5.84 2.23 -19.60
N THR A 106 -5.11 1.42 -20.36
CA THR A 106 -5.69 0.46 -21.33
C THR A 106 -5.34 -0.96 -20.88
N PRO A 107 -6.32 -1.79 -20.50
CA PRO A 107 -6.06 -3.15 -20.01
C PRO A 107 -5.17 -3.97 -20.94
N ASP A 108 -4.17 -4.63 -20.34
CA ASP A 108 -3.21 -5.52 -21.02
C ASP A 108 -2.34 -4.81 -22.08
N VAL A 109 -2.27 -3.46 -22.08
CA VAL A 109 -1.44 -2.66 -22.98
C VAL A 109 -0.48 -1.79 -22.15
N PRO A 110 0.82 -2.16 -22.04
CA PRO A 110 1.78 -1.36 -21.30
C PRO A 110 2.02 -0.01 -21.98
N GLY A 111 2.27 1.01 -21.16
CA GLY A 111 2.83 2.28 -21.59
C GLY A 111 4.18 2.10 -22.30
N ALA A 112 4.48 2.97 -23.26
CA ALA A 112 5.83 3.08 -23.80
C ALA A 112 6.80 3.62 -22.74
N GLU A 113 8.10 3.57 -23.01
CA GLU A 113 9.12 4.09 -22.09
C GLU A 113 8.81 5.54 -21.68
N GLY A 114 8.61 5.75 -20.38
CA GLY A 114 8.27 7.05 -19.81
C GLY A 114 6.79 7.45 -19.90
N GLU A 115 5.99 6.77 -20.72
CA GLU A 115 4.54 6.95 -20.74
C GLU A 115 3.89 6.15 -19.60
N PRO A 116 2.79 6.62 -19.00
CA PRO A 116 2.17 5.97 -17.85
C PRO A 116 1.72 4.53 -18.11
N PHE A 117 1.58 3.78 -17.03
CA PHE A 117 1.07 2.42 -16.97
C PHE A 117 1.99 1.37 -17.59
N ASN A 118 3.24 1.32 -17.15
CA ASN A 118 4.16 0.22 -17.47
C ASN A 118 4.57 -0.51 -16.18
N LEU A 119 3.68 -1.40 -15.74
CA LEU A 119 3.75 -2.10 -14.45
C LEU A 119 3.61 -1.14 -13.25
N PRO A 120 2.43 -0.47 -13.12
CA PRO A 120 2.18 0.47 -12.03
C PRO A 120 2.21 -0.22 -10.67
N THR A 121 2.55 0.53 -9.63
CA THR A 121 2.76 0.00 -8.28
C THR A 121 1.69 0.49 -7.30
N ASP A 122 1.33 1.77 -7.30
CA ASP A 122 0.42 2.32 -6.30
C ASP A 122 -0.28 3.60 -6.76
N LEU A 123 -1.33 4.01 -6.04
CA LEU A 123 -2.08 5.24 -6.23
C LEU A 123 -2.37 5.94 -4.89
N ALA A 124 -2.35 7.28 -4.90
CA ALA A 124 -2.94 8.12 -3.87
C ALA A 124 -3.77 9.26 -4.48
N LEU A 125 -4.69 9.81 -3.69
CA LEU A 125 -5.47 10.99 -4.05
C LEU A 125 -4.91 12.24 -3.34
N GLY A 126 -4.84 13.34 -4.07
CA GLY A 126 -4.70 14.68 -3.50
C GLY A 126 -6.03 15.25 -3.00
N PRO A 127 -6.01 16.40 -2.31
CA PRO A 127 -7.20 17.02 -1.72
C PRO A 127 -8.27 17.41 -2.76
N ASP A 128 -7.87 17.69 -4.00
CA ASP A 128 -8.77 18.05 -5.11
C ASP A 128 -9.23 16.82 -5.92
N GLY A 129 -8.93 15.61 -5.46
CA GLY A 129 -9.22 14.34 -6.16
C GLY A 129 -8.24 14.02 -7.30
N GLU A 130 -7.19 14.82 -7.48
CA GLU A 130 -6.11 14.51 -8.41
C GLU A 130 -5.43 13.21 -8.00
N MET A 131 -5.14 12.35 -8.95
CA MET A 131 -4.53 11.05 -8.70
C MET A 131 -3.02 11.12 -8.91
N TYR A 132 -2.27 10.55 -7.98
CA TYR A 132 -0.82 10.37 -8.03
C TYR A 132 -0.55 8.88 -8.13
N ILE A 133 0.20 8.46 -9.14
CA ILE A 133 0.42 7.05 -9.45
C ILE A 133 1.92 6.82 -9.53
N SER A 134 2.45 5.93 -8.70
CA SER A 134 3.80 5.41 -8.93
C SER A 134 3.74 4.33 -9.98
N ASP A 135 4.61 4.46 -10.96
CA ASP A 135 4.78 3.50 -12.02
C ASP A 135 6.22 3.05 -11.96
N GLY A 136 6.47 1.99 -11.19
CA GLY A 136 7.78 1.69 -10.61
C GLY A 136 8.52 0.48 -11.15
N TYR A 137 7.81 -0.55 -11.61
CA TYR A 137 8.48 -1.79 -12.05
C TYR A 137 8.98 -1.71 -13.49
N GLY A 138 8.25 -1.01 -14.36
CA GLY A 138 8.64 -0.79 -15.76
C GLY A 138 8.91 0.68 -16.09
N ASN A 139 8.58 1.58 -15.18
CA ASN A 139 8.91 3.00 -15.25
C ASN A 139 9.60 3.41 -13.95
N ALA A 140 10.42 4.45 -13.99
CA ALA A 140 11.00 5.07 -12.80
C ALA A 140 10.32 6.44 -12.62
N ARG A 141 8.98 6.43 -12.55
CA ARG A 141 8.17 7.64 -12.68
C ARG A 141 7.01 7.71 -11.70
N VAL A 142 6.57 8.94 -11.50
CA VAL A 142 5.28 9.28 -10.92
C VAL A 142 4.46 10.04 -11.96
N HIS A 143 3.17 9.72 -12.02
CA HIS A 143 2.20 10.34 -12.90
C HIS A 143 1.10 11.03 -12.09
N LYS A 144 0.77 12.26 -12.48
CA LYS A 144 -0.34 13.02 -11.93
C LYS A 144 -1.47 13.08 -12.95
N TYR A 145 -2.67 12.74 -12.51
CA TYR A 145 -3.90 12.76 -13.28
C TYR A 145 -4.95 13.64 -12.63
N SER A 146 -5.82 14.21 -13.44
CA SER A 146 -7.03 14.87 -12.96
C SER A 146 -8.06 13.85 -12.43
N PRO A 147 -9.06 14.27 -11.64
CA PRO A 147 -10.09 13.38 -11.12
C PRO A 147 -10.91 12.65 -12.19
N ASP A 148 -10.98 13.20 -13.41
CA ASP A 148 -11.66 12.61 -14.57
C ASP A 148 -10.74 11.73 -15.43
N GLY A 149 -9.49 11.51 -15.01
CA GLY A 149 -8.58 10.55 -15.64
C GLY A 149 -7.76 11.11 -16.81
N GLU A 150 -7.62 12.44 -16.93
CA GLU A 150 -6.71 13.05 -17.89
C GLU A 150 -5.29 13.17 -17.30
N LEU A 151 -4.26 12.78 -18.07
CA LEU A 151 -2.88 12.93 -17.64
C LEU A 151 -2.51 14.42 -17.57
N ILE A 152 -2.10 14.89 -16.39
CA ILE A 152 -1.64 16.26 -16.17
C ILE A 152 -0.13 16.36 -16.39
N LYS A 153 0.65 15.49 -15.72
CA LYS A 153 2.11 15.56 -15.73
C LYS A 153 2.74 14.23 -15.33
N SER A 154 3.94 13.98 -15.84
CA SER A 154 4.83 12.90 -15.40
C SER A 154 6.18 13.48 -14.99
N TRP A 155 6.82 12.90 -13.98
CA TRP A 155 8.19 13.21 -13.60
C TRP A 155 8.91 11.96 -13.08
N GLY A 156 10.22 12.08 -12.90
CA GLY A 156 11.08 10.95 -12.57
C GLY A 156 11.85 10.40 -13.77
N GLN A 157 13.00 9.82 -13.45
CA GLN A 157 13.86 9.05 -14.35
C GLN A 157 14.69 8.07 -13.51
N PRO A 158 15.25 7.00 -14.11
CA PRO A 158 16.13 6.09 -13.42
C PRO A 158 17.34 6.81 -12.80
N GLY A 159 17.59 6.60 -11.51
CA GLY A 159 18.76 7.17 -10.83
C GLY A 159 18.62 7.23 -9.30
N THR A 160 19.56 7.94 -8.66
CA THR A 160 19.66 8.05 -7.20
C THR A 160 19.69 9.50 -6.72
N GLY A 161 19.67 10.47 -7.63
CA GLY A 161 19.60 11.89 -7.30
C GLY A 161 18.20 12.35 -6.84
N PRO A 162 18.06 13.61 -6.39
CA PRO A 162 16.78 14.22 -6.09
C PRO A 162 15.86 14.23 -7.32
N GLY A 163 14.65 13.68 -7.18
CA GLY A 163 13.68 13.55 -8.27
C GLY A 163 13.97 12.42 -9.26
N GLU A 164 15.01 11.63 -9.03
CA GLU A 164 15.27 10.35 -9.72
C GLU A 164 14.77 9.20 -8.86
N PHE A 165 14.46 8.06 -9.47
CA PHE A 165 13.97 6.87 -8.76
C PHE A 165 14.68 5.62 -9.27
N ASP A 166 14.84 4.62 -8.42
CA ASP A 166 15.19 3.26 -8.85
C ASP A 166 13.92 2.42 -8.97
N LEU A 167 13.10 2.42 -7.91
CA LEU A 167 11.80 1.74 -7.92
C LEU A 167 10.80 2.49 -7.04
N PRO A 168 10.09 3.48 -7.59
CA PRO A 168 9.02 4.17 -6.86
C PRO A 168 7.85 3.19 -6.64
N HIS A 169 7.65 2.78 -5.40
CA HIS A 169 6.79 1.65 -5.07
C HIS A 169 5.45 2.06 -4.46
N CYS A 170 5.44 3.10 -3.64
CA CYS A 170 4.23 3.63 -3.01
C CYS A 170 4.23 5.15 -3.08
N VAL A 171 3.04 5.72 -3.19
CA VAL A 171 2.79 7.16 -3.15
C VAL A 171 1.73 7.48 -2.10
N ARG A 172 1.95 8.52 -1.30
CA ARG A 172 0.94 9.05 -0.36
C ARG A 172 0.98 10.56 -0.34
N VAL A 173 -0.19 11.19 -0.25
CA VAL A 173 -0.29 12.64 -0.03
C VAL A 173 -0.47 12.86 1.46
N ASP A 174 0.44 13.63 2.07
CA ASP A 174 0.36 13.93 3.49
C ASP A 174 -0.59 15.13 3.79
N PRO A 175 -1.01 15.31 5.04
CA PRO A 175 -1.85 16.44 5.47
C PRO A 175 -1.22 17.83 5.30
N ARG A 176 0.08 17.90 5.01
CA ARG A 176 0.82 19.14 4.69
C ARG A 176 0.84 19.42 3.18
N ASN A 177 0.09 18.65 2.38
CA ASN A 177 0.04 18.69 0.92
C ASN A 177 1.42 18.44 0.28
N ARG A 178 2.17 17.47 0.82
CA ARG A 178 3.37 16.92 0.20
C ARG A 178 3.08 15.53 -0.32
N LEU A 179 3.59 15.21 -1.50
CA LEU A 179 3.59 13.85 -2.02
C LEU A 179 4.83 13.12 -1.51
N MET A 180 4.63 12.05 -0.77
CA MET A 180 5.63 11.07 -0.35
C MET A 180 5.76 9.99 -1.42
N VAL A 181 6.98 9.65 -1.82
CA VAL A 181 7.27 8.57 -2.77
C VAL A 181 8.27 7.61 -2.12
N ALA A 182 7.84 6.38 -1.83
CA ALA A 182 8.73 5.32 -1.38
C ALA A 182 9.57 4.83 -2.56
N ASP A 183 10.87 5.13 -2.56
CA ASP A 183 11.82 4.71 -3.59
C ASP A 183 12.58 3.50 -3.06
N ARG A 184 11.97 2.34 -3.28
CA ARG A 184 12.25 1.10 -2.53
C ARG A 184 13.71 0.68 -2.64
N GLU A 185 14.23 0.56 -3.86
CA GLU A 185 15.61 0.08 -4.06
C GLU A 185 16.68 1.13 -3.72
N ASN A 186 16.31 2.40 -3.61
CA ASN A 186 17.17 3.45 -3.06
C ASN A 186 17.06 3.61 -1.54
N ASN A 187 16.23 2.82 -0.85
CA ASN A 187 16.11 2.82 0.62
C ASN A 187 15.74 4.20 1.21
N ARG A 188 14.84 4.92 0.53
CA ARG A 188 14.45 6.28 0.90
C ARG A 188 12.97 6.57 0.65
N ILE A 189 12.47 7.63 1.27
CA ILE A 189 11.21 8.29 0.89
C ILE A 189 11.56 9.70 0.43
N GLN A 190 11.16 10.06 -0.79
CA GLN A 190 11.30 11.43 -1.29
C GLN A 190 9.99 12.20 -1.15
N PHE A 191 10.08 13.48 -0.83
CA PHE A 191 8.96 14.40 -0.71
C PHE A 191 8.92 15.35 -1.88
N PHE A 192 7.73 15.58 -2.42
CA PHE A 192 7.49 16.50 -3.51
C PHE A 192 6.34 17.44 -3.17
N THR A 193 6.30 18.60 -3.82
CA THR A 193 5.06 19.36 -3.92
C THR A 193 4.04 18.57 -4.75
N LEU A 194 2.75 18.91 -4.62
CA LEU A 194 1.69 18.33 -5.45
C LEU A 194 1.83 18.63 -6.96
N ASP A 195 2.77 19.51 -7.35
CA ASP A 195 3.15 19.79 -8.74
C ASP A 195 4.41 19.04 -9.19
N GLY A 196 4.97 18.18 -8.33
CA GLY A 196 6.11 17.30 -8.61
C GLY A 196 7.48 17.98 -8.47
N GLU A 197 7.59 19.04 -7.67
CA GLU A 197 8.88 19.65 -7.33
C GLU A 197 9.47 18.98 -6.09
N TYR A 198 10.72 18.53 -6.16
CA TYR A 198 11.41 17.91 -5.02
C TYR A 198 11.54 18.87 -3.84
N ILE A 199 11.29 18.38 -2.63
CA ILE A 199 11.39 19.12 -1.36
C ILE A 199 12.58 18.60 -0.54
N GLU A 200 12.51 17.34 -0.12
CA GLU A 200 13.43 16.70 0.82
C GLU A 200 13.33 15.17 0.71
N GLU A 201 14.11 14.44 1.50
CA GLU A 201 14.05 12.98 1.58
C GLU A 201 14.38 12.45 2.98
N TRP A 202 13.80 11.30 3.31
CA TRP A 202 14.20 10.46 4.44
C TRP A 202 15.06 9.30 3.96
N GLY A 203 16.12 9.00 4.70
CA GLY A 203 16.98 7.82 4.47
C GLY A 203 16.88 6.79 5.59
N ASP A 204 17.82 5.84 5.59
CA ASP A 204 17.95 4.75 6.60
C ASP A 204 16.71 3.83 6.73
N LEU A 205 15.94 3.74 5.65
CA LEU A 205 14.86 2.77 5.49
C LEU A 205 15.40 1.45 4.94
N LEU A 206 14.65 0.36 5.09
CA LEU A 206 14.99 -0.99 4.64
C LEU A 206 14.03 -1.43 3.53
N GLN A 207 14.26 -0.91 2.34
CA GLN A 207 13.39 -1.12 1.17
C GLN A 207 11.92 -0.75 1.51
N PRO A 208 11.61 0.55 1.71
CA PRO A 208 10.26 0.98 2.05
C PRO A 208 9.29 0.62 0.92
N ASP A 209 8.20 -0.04 1.27
CA ASP A 209 7.29 -0.65 0.32
C ASP A 209 5.96 0.11 0.22
N THR A 210 5.20 0.10 1.31
CA THR A 210 3.89 0.72 1.43
C THR A 210 3.89 1.70 2.59
N ILE A 211 3.36 2.89 2.34
CA ILE A 211 3.17 3.96 3.31
C ILE A 211 1.69 4.04 3.65
N TYR A 212 1.34 4.18 4.91
CA TYR A 212 0.01 4.56 5.38
C TYR A 212 0.14 5.76 6.32
N ILE A 213 -0.83 6.67 6.28
CA ILE A 213 -0.87 7.84 7.16
C ILE A 213 -2.20 7.79 7.91
N ASP A 214 -2.16 7.81 9.24
CA ASP A 214 -3.37 7.83 10.07
C ASP A 214 -3.89 9.26 10.32
N ASP A 215 -5.05 9.37 10.97
CA ASP A 215 -5.70 10.65 11.31
C ASP A 215 -4.92 11.47 12.36
N ASP A 216 -3.93 10.87 13.02
CA ASP A 216 -3.03 11.54 13.97
C ASP A 216 -1.73 12.02 13.29
N ASP A 217 -1.70 12.06 11.96
CA ASP A 217 -0.56 12.45 11.12
C ASP A 217 0.68 11.54 11.32
N LEU A 218 0.47 10.27 11.67
CA LEU A 218 1.58 9.31 11.82
C LEU A 218 1.75 8.45 10.58
N VAL A 219 3.01 8.24 10.22
CA VAL A 219 3.43 7.50 9.03
C VAL A 219 3.81 6.08 9.42
N TYR A 220 3.11 5.11 8.85
CA TYR A 220 3.38 3.68 8.99
C TYR A 220 4.00 3.18 7.71
N ILE A 221 5.13 2.47 7.83
CA ILE A 221 5.87 1.98 6.68
C ILE A 221 6.09 0.49 6.85
N ALA A 222 5.60 -0.29 5.88
CA ALA A 222 6.04 -1.67 5.70
C ALA A 222 7.35 -1.68 4.90
N GLU A 223 8.34 -2.39 5.41
CA GLU A 223 9.70 -2.37 4.87
C GLU A 223 10.14 -3.80 4.55
N LEU A 224 10.49 -4.04 3.27
CA LEU A 224 10.85 -5.35 2.75
C LEU A 224 11.97 -6.03 3.53
N GLY A 225 12.83 -5.27 4.21
CA GLY A 225 13.81 -5.75 5.17
C GLY A 225 13.22 -6.29 6.48
N GLN A 226 12.01 -6.88 6.45
CA GLN A 226 11.33 -7.51 7.58
C GLN A 226 11.11 -6.56 8.76
N ARG A 227 10.56 -5.37 8.50
CA ARG A 227 10.36 -4.33 9.51
C ARG A 227 9.07 -3.53 9.29
N ILE A 228 8.49 -3.04 10.39
CA ILE A 228 7.52 -1.94 10.36
C ILE A 228 8.11 -0.76 11.11
N SER A 229 7.95 0.43 10.55
CA SER A 229 8.29 1.70 11.18
C SER A 229 7.04 2.56 11.35
N ILE A 230 6.95 3.24 12.49
CA ILE A 230 5.97 4.28 12.80
C ILE A 230 6.74 5.56 13.08
N MET A 231 6.43 6.61 12.32
CA MET A 231 7.21 7.86 12.30
C MET A 231 6.28 9.07 12.31
N THR A 232 6.78 10.22 12.76
CA THR A 232 6.10 11.51 12.54
C THR A 232 6.27 11.97 11.09
N LEU A 233 5.47 12.94 10.65
CA LEU A 233 5.66 13.64 9.36
C LEU A 233 7.00 14.40 9.22
N ASP A 234 7.76 14.52 10.30
CA ASP A 234 9.11 15.10 10.33
C ASP A 234 10.22 14.03 10.32
N GLY A 235 9.84 12.76 10.23
CA GLY A 235 10.78 11.63 10.13
C GLY A 235 11.30 11.13 11.49
N GLU A 236 10.69 11.55 12.60
CA GLU A 236 11.07 11.06 13.93
C GLU A 236 10.46 9.68 14.17
N VAL A 237 11.29 8.67 14.43
CA VAL A 237 10.82 7.31 14.71
C VAL A 237 10.14 7.25 16.07
N ILE A 238 8.85 6.91 16.07
CA ILE A 238 8.03 6.68 17.28
C ILE A 238 8.17 5.22 17.71
N SER A 239 8.10 4.31 16.75
CA SER A 239 8.15 2.88 17.00
C SER A 239 8.70 2.12 15.82
N GLN A 240 9.35 1.00 16.10
CA GLN A 240 9.89 0.13 15.07
C GLN A 240 10.05 -1.28 15.63
N TRP A 241 9.68 -2.28 14.84
CA TRP A 241 9.90 -3.68 15.18
C TRP A 241 9.98 -4.56 13.93
N GLY A 242 10.46 -5.79 14.14
CA GLY A 242 10.81 -6.74 13.10
C GLY A 242 12.26 -7.19 13.28
N SER A 243 12.53 -8.45 12.98
CA SER A 243 13.83 -9.06 13.29
C SER A 243 14.93 -8.79 12.25
N GLU A 244 14.61 -8.12 11.14
CA GLU A 244 15.51 -7.90 9.99
C GLU A 244 16.06 -9.20 9.39
N ARG A 245 15.32 -10.28 9.60
CA ARG A 245 15.54 -11.62 9.05
C ARG A 245 14.21 -12.34 9.00
N GLY A 246 14.07 -13.27 8.06
CA GLY A 246 12.85 -14.06 7.95
C GLY A 246 12.55 -14.86 9.21
N SER A 247 11.36 -14.66 9.77
CA SER A 247 10.85 -15.36 10.95
C SER A 247 9.35 -15.62 10.83
N THR A 248 8.92 -16.82 11.23
CA THR A 248 7.50 -17.20 11.28
C THR A 248 6.88 -16.99 12.66
N VAL A 249 7.64 -16.46 13.62
CA VAL A 249 7.12 -16.15 14.96
C VAL A 249 6.00 -15.11 14.82
N PRO A 250 4.86 -15.27 15.51
CA PRO A 250 3.79 -14.28 15.49
C PRO A 250 4.30 -12.87 15.80
N GLY A 251 3.97 -11.92 14.93
CA GLY A 251 4.38 -10.51 15.00
C GLY A 251 5.74 -10.20 14.37
N GLU A 252 6.47 -11.22 13.90
CA GLU A 252 7.66 -11.07 13.05
C GLU A 252 7.31 -11.32 11.57
N PHE A 253 8.18 -10.91 10.65
CA PHE A 253 7.99 -11.05 9.20
C PHE A 253 8.90 -12.12 8.61
N PHE A 254 8.35 -12.95 7.73
CA PHE A 254 9.06 -14.08 7.14
C PHE A 254 9.74 -13.71 5.84
N ALA A 255 9.03 -12.99 4.97
CA ALA A 255 9.54 -12.64 3.65
C ALA A 255 9.49 -11.12 3.47
N CYS A 256 8.44 -10.60 2.82
CA CYS A 256 8.37 -9.18 2.50
C CYS A 256 7.06 -8.62 3.05
N PRO A 257 7.05 -7.95 4.23
CA PRO A 257 5.89 -7.16 4.62
C PRO A 257 5.66 -6.10 3.54
N HIS A 258 4.42 -6.02 3.08
CA HIS A 258 4.07 -5.35 1.84
C HIS A 258 2.92 -4.39 2.10
N GLY A 259 1.66 -4.83 1.99
CA GLY A 259 0.51 -3.99 2.33
C GLY A 259 0.42 -3.71 3.84
N ILE A 260 0.14 -2.46 4.20
CA ILE A 260 -0.10 -2.03 5.59
C ILE A 260 -1.27 -1.03 5.62
N TRP A 261 -2.18 -1.20 6.59
CA TRP A 261 -3.31 -0.30 6.81
C TRP A 261 -3.80 -0.37 8.26
N LEU A 262 -4.50 0.66 8.75
CA LEU A 262 -5.10 0.68 10.09
C LEU A 262 -6.63 0.77 10.07
N ASP A 263 -7.28 0.16 11.06
CA ASP A 263 -8.70 0.42 11.33
C ASP A 263 -8.93 1.63 12.26
N SER A 264 -10.19 1.99 12.49
CA SER A 264 -10.58 3.13 13.36
C SER A 264 -10.19 2.96 14.83
N HIS A 265 -9.79 1.75 15.24
CA HIS A 265 -9.28 1.45 16.57
C HIS A 265 -7.75 1.53 16.68
N GLY A 266 -7.09 1.80 15.55
CA GLY A 266 -5.64 1.86 15.44
C GLY A 266 -4.98 0.49 15.34
N ASP A 267 -5.72 -0.59 15.08
CA ASP A 267 -5.12 -1.90 14.84
C ASP A 267 -4.48 -1.93 13.45
N ILE A 268 -3.30 -2.54 13.35
CA ILE A 268 -2.53 -2.58 12.10
C ILE A 268 -2.74 -3.93 11.42
N TYR A 269 -3.06 -3.90 10.14
CA TYR A 269 -3.16 -5.07 9.25
C TYR A 269 -1.96 -5.08 8.32
N VAL A 270 -1.29 -6.22 8.19
CA VAL A 270 -0.06 -6.35 7.40
C VAL A 270 -0.09 -7.62 6.57
N GLY A 271 -0.02 -7.48 5.26
CA GLY A 271 0.18 -8.57 4.32
C GLY A 271 1.66 -8.81 4.01
N GLU A 272 2.03 -10.04 3.67
CA GLU A 272 3.34 -10.33 3.10
C GLU A 272 3.25 -10.95 1.70
N VAL A 273 4.28 -10.70 0.89
CA VAL A 273 4.52 -11.38 -0.38
C VAL A 273 5.74 -12.30 -0.29
N GLN A 274 5.88 -13.20 -1.28
CA GLN A 274 6.87 -14.30 -1.31
C GLN A 274 6.66 -15.34 -0.20
N ALA A 275 5.50 -15.31 0.46
CA ALA A 275 5.03 -16.27 1.43
C ALA A 275 3.50 -16.35 1.36
N ASP A 276 2.96 -17.55 1.31
CA ASP A 276 1.52 -17.76 1.21
C ASP A 276 0.83 -17.52 2.55
N ALA A 277 -0.40 -16.99 2.51
CA ALA A 277 -1.31 -16.82 3.65
C ALA A 277 -0.71 -16.06 4.85
N ARG A 278 0.20 -15.11 4.59
CA ARG A 278 0.80 -14.26 5.63
C ARG A 278 0.04 -12.93 5.74
N LEU A 279 -0.95 -12.94 6.63
CA LEU A 279 -1.72 -11.77 7.05
C LEU A 279 -1.71 -11.67 8.58
N GLN A 280 -1.20 -10.57 9.09
CA GLN A 280 -1.08 -10.33 10.54
C GLN A 280 -1.93 -9.12 10.95
N LYS A 281 -2.52 -9.20 12.15
CA LYS A 281 -3.22 -8.09 12.80
C LYS A 281 -2.53 -7.78 14.12
N PHE A 282 -2.23 -6.51 14.34
CA PHE A 282 -1.59 -5.99 15.54
C PHE A 282 -2.58 -5.12 16.30
N ILE A 283 -3.02 -5.58 17.45
CA ILE A 283 -4.02 -4.91 18.29
C ILE A 283 -3.37 -3.79 19.06
N ARG A 284 -3.85 -2.55 18.89
CA ARG A 284 -3.35 -1.39 19.62
C ARG A 284 -3.54 -1.57 21.11
N GLN A 285 -2.47 -1.34 21.87
CA GLN A 285 -2.49 -1.26 23.33
C GLN A 285 -2.57 0.21 23.73
N GLY A 286 -3.41 0.50 24.73
CA GLY A 286 -3.85 1.84 25.10
C GLY A 286 -2.77 2.86 25.43
#